data_AF-A0A5R8PLX2-F1
#
_entry.id   AF-A0A5R8PLX2-F1
#
_cell.length_a   1.000
_cell.length_b   1.000
_cell.length_c   1.000
_cell.angle_alpha   90.00
_cell.angle_beta   90.00
_cell.angle_gamma   90.00
#
_symmetry.space_group_name_H-M   'P 1'
#
loop_
_entity.id
_entity.type
_entity.pdbx_description
1 polymer ?
#
loop_
_entity_poly.entity_id
_entity_poly.type
_entity_poly.pdbx_seq_one_letter_code
_entity_poly.pdbx_strand_id
1 'polypeptide(L)'
;STESIAECWQEWAEVRSASDIAELQEMGGVLPGAEGRIKPLYTSPGWIPLWSDPREPDYIGLDLDPDEHGITGQIINFGRNEDQHFLAASSFSELLTILHDEVRTGGWRATQISDGTQMLPWFGDPEDHFFNALYERFEERSTTD
;
A
#
# COMPACT_ATOMS: atom_id res chain seq x y z
N SER A 1 -16.12 -6.17 7.48
CA SER A 1 -16.22 -6.27 8.95
C SER A 1 -14.87 -6.74 9.50
N THR A 2 -14.68 -6.92 10.81
CA THR A 2 -13.46 -7.57 11.34
C THR A 2 -13.30 -9.01 10.84
N GLU A 3 -14.42 -9.69 10.55
CA GLU A 3 -14.44 -11.02 9.94
C GLU A 3 -13.87 -10.99 8.52
N SER A 4 -14.33 -10.06 7.67
CA SER A 4 -13.78 -9.90 6.31
C SER A 4 -12.27 -9.61 6.30
N ILE A 5 -11.79 -8.83 7.29
CA ILE A 5 -10.36 -8.56 7.45
C ILE A 5 -9.61 -9.86 7.80
N ALA A 6 -10.17 -10.68 8.71
CA ALA A 6 -9.56 -11.95 9.10
C ALA A 6 -9.53 -12.97 7.96
N GLU A 7 -10.62 -13.07 7.18
CA GLU A 7 -10.70 -13.93 6.00
C GLU A 7 -9.63 -13.54 4.97
N CYS A 8 -9.55 -12.26 4.63
CA CYS A 8 -8.51 -11.75 3.74
C CYS A 8 -7.09 -12.06 4.28
N TRP A 9 -6.86 -11.88 5.59
CA TRP A 9 -5.56 -12.19 6.18
C TRP A 9 -5.21 -13.68 6.15
N GLN A 10 -6.22 -14.54 6.21
CA GLN A 10 -6.08 -15.99 6.10
C GLN A 10 -5.68 -16.38 4.67
N GLU A 11 -6.28 -15.79 3.63
CA GLU A 11 -5.89 -16.02 2.23
C GLU A 11 -4.41 -15.67 2.01
N TRP A 12 -3.97 -14.51 2.51
CA TRP A 12 -2.56 -14.12 2.44
C TRP A 12 -1.63 -15.04 3.24
N ALA A 13 -2.11 -15.58 4.37
CA ALA A 13 -1.35 -16.56 5.14
C ALA A 13 -1.20 -17.88 4.38
N GLU A 14 -2.21 -18.30 3.63
CA GLU A 14 -2.15 -19.50 2.79
C GLU A 14 -1.11 -19.34 1.68
N VAL A 15 -1.10 -18.19 0.98
CA VAL A 15 -0.06 -17.86 -0.02
C VAL A 15 1.35 -17.98 0.59
N ARG A 16 1.58 -17.35 1.75
CA ARG A 16 2.87 -17.43 2.45
C ARG A 16 3.24 -18.84 2.91
N SER A 17 2.26 -19.68 3.21
CA SER A 17 2.50 -21.07 3.63
C SER A 17 2.78 -22.01 2.46
N ALA A 18 2.28 -21.66 1.28
CA ALA A 18 2.44 -22.44 0.05
C ALA A 18 3.73 -22.10 -0.70
N SER A 19 4.33 -20.95 -0.43
CA SER A 19 5.57 -20.48 -1.04
C SER A 19 6.75 -20.48 -0.08
N ASP A 20 7.95 -20.70 -0.61
CA ASP A 20 9.18 -20.41 0.12
C ASP A 20 9.64 -18.96 -0.07
N ILE A 21 10.69 -18.57 0.64
CA ILE A 21 11.20 -17.19 0.60
C ILE A 21 11.74 -16.85 -0.79
N ALA A 22 12.35 -17.79 -1.50
CA ALA A 22 12.91 -17.52 -2.83
C ALA A 22 11.80 -17.27 -3.85
N GLU A 23 10.70 -18.03 -3.80
CA GLU A 23 9.52 -17.81 -4.63
C GLU A 23 8.88 -16.44 -4.36
N LEU A 24 8.73 -16.07 -3.08
CA LEU A 24 8.22 -14.74 -2.72
C LEU A 24 9.14 -13.62 -3.20
N GLN A 25 10.46 -13.83 -3.22
CA GLN A 25 11.44 -12.87 -3.74
C GLN A 25 11.44 -12.77 -5.26
N GLU A 26 11.11 -13.84 -5.98
CA GLU A 26 10.97 -13.81 -7.44
C GLU A 26 9.70 -13.05 -7.86
N MET A 27 8.64 -13.15 -7.06
CA MET A 27 7.35 -12.51 -7.32
C MET A 27 7.26 -11.05 -6.85
N GLY A 28 8.11 -10.61 -5.93
CA GLY A 28 8.06 -9.25 -5.38
C GLY A 28 9.32 -8.44 -5.68
N GLY A 29 9.14 -7.22 -6.17
CA GLY A 29 10.21 -6.26 -6.43
C GLY A 29 10.06 -4.98 -5.61
N VAL A 30 11.05 -4.11 -5.71
CA VAL A 30 11.05 -2.77 -5.11
C VAL A 30 11.36 -1.75 -6.18
N LEU A 31 10.69 -0.61 -6.10
CA LEU A 31 10.91 0.49 -7.03
C LEU A 31 12.14 1.32 -6.66
N PRO A 32 12.77 2.00 -7.65
CA PRO A 32 13.90 2.88 -7.40
C PRO A 32 13.65 3.92 -6.30
N GLY A 33 14.52 3.93 -5.29
CA GLY A 33 14.40 4.76 -4.08
C GLY A 33 13.88 4.01 -2.85
N ALA A 34 13.38 2.78 -3.02
CA ALA A 34 12.92 1.92 -1.93
C ALA A 34 13.88 0.73 -1.64
N GLU A 35 14.97 0.58 -2.40
CA GLU A 35 15.92 -0.51 -2.22
C GLU A 35 16.55 -0.50 -0.82
N GLY A 36 16.63 -1.69 -0.21
CA GLY A 36 17.14 -1.86 1.15
C GLY A 36 16.24 -1.26 2.24
N ARG A 37 15.14 -0.59 1.88
CA ARG A 37 14.14 -0.06 2.82
C ARG A 37 12.97 -1.02 2.96
N ILE A 38 12.53 -1.61 1.85
CA ILE A 38 11.45 -2.59 1.77
C ILE A 38 12.05 -3.91 1.32
N LYS A 39 11.60 -5.03 1.90
CA LYS A 39 12.03 -6.34 1.42
C LYS A 39 11.41 -6.62 0.05
N PRO A 40 12.17 -7.11 -0.94
CA PRO A 40 11.63 -7.53 -2.23
C PRO A 40 10.93 -8.87 -2.05
N LEU A 41 9.72 -8.86 -1.49
CA LEU A 41 8.88 -10.03 -1.25
C LEU A 41 7.51 -9.75 -1.84
N TYR A 42 6.81 -10.76 -2.34
CA TYR A 42 5.42 -10.58 -2.77
C TYR A 42 4.48 -10.28 -1.60
N THR A 43 4.76 -10.83 -0.42
CA THR A 43 4.01 -10.57 0.81
C THR A 43 4.86 -10.89 2.04
N SER A 44 4.64 -10.17 3.13
CA SER A 44 5.20 -10.45 4.46
C SER A 44 4.10 -10.48 5.52
N PRO A 45 4.19 -11.35 6.55
CA PRO A 45 3.24 -11.31 7.68
C PRO A 45 3.35 -10.01 8.50
N GLY A 46 4.44 -9.25 8.34
CA GLY A 46 4.63 -7.95 8.99
C GLY A 46 4.04 -6.75 8.25
N TRP A 47 3.49 -6.94 7.05
CA TRP A 47 2.84 -5.86 6.31
C TRP A 47 1.38 -5.79 6.73
N ILE A 48 0.92 -4.70 7.32
CA ILE A 48 -0.41 -4.59 7.92
C ILE A 48 -1.24 -3.56 7.16
N PRO A 49 -2.35 -3.94 6.51
CA PRO A 49 -3.13 -3.03 5.68
C PRO A 49 -3.82 -1.98 6.55
N LEU A 50 -3.71 -0.72 6.14
CA LEU A 50 -4.45 0.40 6.72
C LEU A 50 -5.56 0.88 5.79
N TRP A 51 -5.29 0.85 4.49
CA TRP A 51 -6.25 1.10 3.42
C TRP A 51 -6.23 -0.07 2.44
N SER A 52 -7.42 -0.45 2.00
CA SER A 52 -7.65 -1.41 0.93
C SER A 52 -8.21 -0.66 -0.26
N ASP A 53 -7.75 -1.02 -1.45
CA ASP A 53 -8.53 -0.76 -2.65
C ASP A 53 -9.88 -1.50 -2.53
N PRO A 54 -11.01 -0.88 -2.91
CA PRO A 54 -12.32 -1.51 -2.77
C PRO A 54 -12.69 -2.43 -3.95
N ARG A 55 -11.86 -2.52 -4.99
CA ARG A 55 -12.06 -3.37 -6.17
C ARG A 55 -11.06 -4.52 -6.21
N GLU A 56 -9.81 -4.24 -5.89
CA GLU A 56 -8.73 -5.21 -5.92
C GLU A 56 -8.13 -5.44 -4.51
N PRO A 57 -7.55 -6.62 -4.24
CA PRO A 57 -6.90 -6.91 -2.97
C PRO A 57 -5.50 -6.28 -2.91
N ASP A 58 -5.48 -4.96 -3.02
CA ASP A 58 -4.29 -4.11 -2.96
C ASP A 58 -4.41 -3.11 -1.82
N TYR A 59 -3.26 -2.72 -1.25
CA TYR A 59 -3.23 -2.05 0.04
C TYR A 59 -2.17 -0.98 0.12
N ILE A 60 -2.46 0.03 0.95
CA ILE A 60 -1.45 0.87 1.58
C ILE A 60 -1.43 0.55 3.07
N GLY A 61 -0.26 0.26 3.63
CA GLY A 61 -0.19 -0.20 5.01
C GLY A 61 1.17 -0.04 5.67
N LEU A 62 1.20 -0.44 6.94
CA LEU A 62 2.39 -0.43 7.78
C LEU A 62 3.33 -1.57 7.41
N ASP A 63 4.61 -1.28 7.35
CA ASP A 63 5.66 -2.28 7.23
C ASP A 63 6.33 -2.50 8.60
N LEU A 64 6.00 -3.60 9.25
CA LEU A 64 6.63 -4.04 10.51
C LEU A 64 7.77 -5.04 10.27
N ASP A 65 8.07 -5.36 9.01
CA ASP A 65 9.15 -6.26 8.62
C ASP A 65 10.02 -5.64 7.53
N PRO A 66 10.56 -4.43 7.75
CA PRO A 66 11.36 -3.72 6.76
C PRO A 66 12.68 -4.44 6.47
N ASP A 67 13.33 -4.03 5.40
CA ASP A 67 14.70 -4.47 5.08
C ASP A 67 15.74 -3.68 5.91
N GLU A 68 17.03 -3.99 5.76
CA GLU A 68 18.14 -3.55 6.61
C GLU A 68 18.19 -2.03 6.88
N HIS A 69 17.81 -1.21 5.91
CA HIS A 69 17.83 0.26 6.00
C HIS A 69 16.44 0.88 6.19
N GLY A 70 15.38 0.07 6.26
CA GLY A 70 14.01 0.53 6.45
C GLY A 70 13.71 0.94 7.89
N ILE A 71 12.53 1.53 8.07
CA ILE A 71 12.05 1.99 9.38
C ILE A 71 10.82 1.16 9.74
N THR A 72 10.85 0.48 10.90
CA THR A 72 9.66 -0.24 11.39
C THR A 72 8.50 0.72 11.57
N GLY A 73 7.38 0.45 10.90
CA GLY A 73 6.21 1.32 10.87
C GLY A 73 6.21 2.37 9.75
N GLN A 74 7.13 2.25 8.78
CA GLN A 74 7.02 2.96 7.51
C GLN A 74 5.77 2.51 6.73
N ILE A 75 5.36 3.28 5.73
CA ILE A 75 4.14 3.04 4.95
C ILE A 75 4.52 2.68 3.52
N ILE A 76 3.97 1.58 3.02
CA ILE A 76 4.25 1.02 1.70
C ILE A 76 2.95 0.60 0.98
N ASN A 77 3.00 0.45 -0.34
CA ASN A 77 2.02 -0.36 -1.07
C ASN A 77 2.38 -1.84 -0.98
N PHE A 78 1.40 -2.72 -1.08
CA PHE A 78 1.55 -4.17 -1.30
C PHE A 78 0.19 -4.75 -1.68
N GLY A 79 0.15 -5.95 -2.24
CA GLY A 79 -1.12 -6.51 -2.71
C GLY A 79 -0.96 -7.47 -3.86
N ARG A 80 -2.10 -7.89 -4.41
CA ARG A 80 -2.10 -8.87 -5.51
C ARG A 80 -1.46 -8.30 -6.77
N ASN A 81 -1.70 -7.03 -7.04
CA ASN A 81 -1.27 -6.31 -8.24
C ASN A 81 -0.20 -5.25 -7.93
N GLU A 82 0.21 -5.14 -6.68
CA GLU A 82 1.24 -4.22 -6.18
C GLU A 82 2.54 -4.99 -5.88
N ASP A 83 3.05 -5.72 -6.87
CA ASP A 83 4.27 -6.53 -6.75
C ASP A 83 5.55 -5.68 -6.74
N GLN A 84 5.47 -4.42 -7.19
CA GLN A 84 6.55 -3.43 -7.13
C GLN A 84 6.30 -2.44 -5.98
N HIS A 85 7.08 -2.58 -4.91
CA HIS A 85 6.84 -1.85 -3.67
C HIS A 85 7.56 -0.48 -3.67
N PHE A 86 6.89 0.57 -3.20
CA PHE A 86 7.41 1.90 -2.95
C PHE A 86 7.15 2.37 -1.52
N LEU A 87 7.98 3.32 -1.08
CA LEU A 87 7.86 3.93 0.24
C LEU A 87 6.92 5.14 0.17
N ALA A 88 5.66 4.94 0.55
CA ALA A 88 4.66 6.01 0.56
C ALA A 88 4.97 7.09 1.63
N ALA A 89 5.37 6.66 2.83
CA ALA A 89 5.76 7.55 3.93
C ALA A 89 6.73 6.85 4.90
N SER A 90 7.56 7.60 5.61
CA SER A 90 8.48 7.08 6.64
C SER A 90 7.79 6.71 7.97
N SER A 91 6.56 7.17 8.18
CA SER A 91 5.77 6.87 9.37
C SER A 91 4.27 7.07 9.14
N PHE A 92 3.44 6.49 10.01
CA PHE A 92 2.00 6.74 10.01
C PHE A 92 1.66 8.23 10.23
N SER A 93 2.45 8.96 11.04
CA SER A 93 2.24 10.40 11.26
C SER A 93 2.50 11.23 10.00
N GLU A 94 3.51 10.86 9.21
CA GLU A 94 3.77 11.50 7.92
C GLU A 94 2.63 11.20 6.94
N LEU A 95 2.14 9.96 6.88
CA LEU A 95 0.95 9.63 6.09
C LEU A 95 -0.23 10.54 6.48
N LEU A 96 -0.57 10.63 7.76
CA LEU A 96 -1.66 11.51 8.23
C LEU A 96 -1.45 12.98 7.83
N THR A 97 -0.21 13.45 7.79
CA THR A 97 0.12 14.82 7.35
C THR A 97 -0.16 14.98 5.85
N ILE A 98 0.23 14.00 5.03
CA ILE A 98 -0.07 13.98 3.59
C ILE A 98 -1.59 14.00 3.36
N LEU A 99 -2.34 13.10 4.02
CA LEU A 99 -3.80 13.04 3.89
C LEU A 99 -4.45 14.37 4.32
N HIS A 100 -3.96 14.98 5.39
CA HIS A 100 -4.45 16.27 5.87
C HIS A 100 -4.23 17.39 4.85
N ASP A 101 -3.04 17.44 4.24
CA ASP A 101 -2.71 18.47 3.25
C ASP A 101 -3.56 18.33 1.99
N GLU A 102 -3.84 17.10 1.54
CA GLU A 102 -4.72 16.82 0.40
C GLU A 102 -6.16 17.29 0.63
N VAL A 103 -6.69 17.06 1.83
CA VAL A 103 -8.00 17.59 2.22
C VAL A 103 -7.97 19.12 2.24
N ARG A 104 -6.87 19.73 2.73
CA ARG A 104 -6.72 21.18 2.83
C ARG A 104 -6.60 21.90 1.49
N THR A 105 -5.90 21.30 0.53
CA THR A 105 -5.71 21.85 -0.83
C THR A 105 -6.93 21.60 -1.72
N GLY A 106 -7.83 20.71 -1.29
CA GLY A 106 -9.00 20.30 -2.05
C GLY A 106 -8.67 19.29 -3.14
N GLY A 107 -7.48 18.68 -3.10
CA GLY A 107 -7.09 17.60 -3.99
C GLY A 107 -8.02 16.41 -3.86
N TRP A 108 -8.49 16.11 -2.64
CA TRP A 108 -9.35 14.94 -2.40
C TRP A 108 -10.74 15.31 -1.90
N ARG A 109 -11.70 15.31 -2.83
CA ARG A 109 -13.12 15.55 -2.54
C ARG A 109 -13.79 14.23 -2.19
N ALA A 110 -14.81 14.28 -1.33
CA ALA A 110 -15.68 13.13 -1.12
C ALA A 110 -16.50 12.89 -2.39
N THR A 111 -16.40 11.69 -2.94
CA THR A 111 -17.04 11.26 -4.19
C THR A 111 -17.69 9.90 -4.00
N GLN A 112 -18.12 9.26 -5.09
CA GLN A 112 -18.73 7.94 -5.07
C GLN A 112 -18.23 7.13 -6.26
N ILE A 113 -18.03 5.83 -6.05
CA ILE A 113 -17.64 4.88 -7.10
C ILE A 113 -18.72 3.80 -7.25
N SER A 114 -18.96 3.35 -8.47
CA SER A 114 -19.84 2.19 -8.71
C SER A 114 -19.03 0.90 -8.68
N ASP A 115 -19.51 -0.10 -7.94
CA ASP A 115 -19.02 -1.49 -8.01
C ASP A 115 -19.85 -2.36 -8.98
N GLY A 116 -20.74 -1.73 -9.76
CA GLY A 116 -21.68 -2.40 -10.65
C GLY A 116 -23.01 -2.77 -9.99
N THR A 117 -23.09 -2.76 -8.66
CA THR A 117 -24.32 -3.06 -7.89
C THR A 117 -24.81 -1.88 -7.06
N GLN A 118 -23.90 -1.09 -6.51
CA GLN A 118 -24.19 0.05 -5.64
C GLN A 118 -23.16 1.17 -5.82
N MET A 119 -23.52 2.35 -5.32
CA MET A 119 -22.59 3.46 -5.17
C MET A 119 -21.93 3.39 -3.80
N LEU A 120 -20.60 3.22 -3.78
CA LEU A 120 -19.78 3.21 -2.59
C LEU A 120 -19.19 4.61 -2.35
N PRO A 121 -19.08 5.05 -1.09
CA PRO A 121 -18.31 6.26 -0.77
C PRO A 121 -16.86 6.13 -1.26
N TRP A 122 -16.33 7.18 -1.87
CA TRP A 122 -14.94 7.26 -2.31
C TRP A 122 -14.30 8.57 -1.82
N PHE A 123 -13.00 8.53 -1.56
CA PHE A 123 -12.21 9.70 -1.20
C PHE A 123 -11.19 9.97 -2.31
N GLY A 124 -11.36 11.07 -3.05
CA GLY A 124 -10.55 11.40 -4.22
C GLY A 124 -11.34 11.37 -5.53
N ASP A 125 -10.65 11.37 -6.66
CA ASP A 125 -11.25 11.10 -7.96
C ASP A 125 -11.45 9.58 -8.10
N PRO A 126 -12.65 9.05 -8.41
CA PRO A 126 -12.85 7.61 -8.65
C PRO A 126 -12.11 7.06 -9.87
N GLU A 127 -11.69 7.94 -10.79
CA GLU A 127 -10.94 7.58 -11.99
C GLU A 127 -9.42 7.62 -11.75
N ASP A 128 -8.95 8.24 -10.65
CA ASP A 128 -7.54 8.22 -10.22
C ASP A 128 -7.37 7.37 -8.96
N HIS A 129 -6.43 6.42 -8.99
CA HIS A 129 -6.17 5.55 -7.84
C HIS A 129 -5.61 6.37 -6.67
N PHE A 130 -6.11 6.18 -5.45
CA PHE A 130 -5.52 6.77 -4.23
C PHE A 130 -4.01 6.46 -4.13
N PHE A 131 -3.61 5.29 -4.60
CA PHE A 131 -2.21 4.86 -4.62
C PHE A 131 -1.37 5.71 -5.59
N ASN A 132 -1.95 6.21 -6.68
CA ASN A 132 -1.25 7.07 -7.63
C ASN A 132 -0.81 8.38 -6.97
N ALA A 133 -1.65 9.02 -6.16
CA ALA A 133 -1.28 10.27 -5.48
C ALA A 133 -0.16 10.08 -4.42
N LEU A 134 -0.06 8.89 -3.84
CA LEU A 134 1.06 8.52 -2.95
C LEU A 134 2.31 8.15 -3.76
N TYR A 135 2.12 7.49 -4.90
CA TYR A 135 3.17 7.13 -5.83
C TYR A 135 3.83 8.37 -6.45
N GLU A 136 3.06 9.34 -6.94
CA GLU A 136 3.56 10.61 -7.49
C GLU A 136 4.45 11.34 -6.49
N ARG A 137 4.05 11.39 -5.22
CA ARG A 137 4.88 11.95 -4.14
C ARG A 137 6.17 11.18 -3.91
N PHE A 138 6.12 9.86 -4.05
CA PHE A 138 7.31 9.03 -3.98
C PHE A 138 8.26 9.37 -5.14
N GLU A 139 7.76 9.46 -6.37
CA GLU A 139 8.57 9.83 -7.54
C GLU A 139 9.21 11.24 -7.41
N GLU A 140 8.47 12.23 -6.90
CA GLU A 140 8.98 13.57 -6.65
C GLU A 140 10.17 13.58 -5.65
N ARG A 141 10.13 12.72 -4.64
CA ARG A 141 11.23 12.58 -3.67
C ARG A 141 12.42 11.85 -4.28
N SER A 142 12.18 10.75 -5.00
CA SER A 142 13.23 9.94 -5.62
C SER A 142 13.99 10.66 -6.74
N THR A 143 13.45 11.76 -7.28
CA THR A 143 14.11 12.59 -8.30
C THR A 143 14.93 13.75 -7.73
N THR A 144 14.80 14.03 -6.43
CA THR A 144 15.45 15.18 -5.77
C THR A 144 16.75 14.80 -5.04
N ASP A 145 17.00 13.50 -4.83
CA ASP A 145 18.23 12.94 -4.25
C ASP A 145 19.24 12.48 -5.32
#